data_AF-A0A1M4I809-F1
#
_entry.id   AF-A0A1M4I809-F1
#
_cell.length_a   1.000
_cell.length_b   1.000
_cell.length_c   1.000
_cell.angle_alpha   90.00
_cell.angle_beta   90.00
_cell.angle_gamma   90.00
#
_symmetry.space_group_name_H-M   'P 1'
#
loop_
_entity.id
_entity.type
_entity.pdbx_description
1 polymer ?
#
loop_
_entity_poly.entity_id
_entity_poly.type
_entity_poly.pdbx_seq_one_letter_code
_entity_poly.pdbx_strand_id
1 'polypeptide(L)'
;MPTLMLLLCLLSLTGSSFSSASEDNCKTFSITLPNMLRELRTAFSSVKIYFQMRDKLETKLIDKSLLKELKHRFLPCEEKSRVVKQVKSTYKELREQGVYKAMGDFDIFINYMEEYLTMHINN
;
A
#
# COMPACT_ATOMS: atom_id res chain seq x y z
N MET A 1 19.82 -37.60 18.51
CA MET A 1 18.81 -36.52 18.47
C MET A 1 19.34 -35.10 18.72
N PRO A 2 20.52 -34.85 19.34
CA PRO A 2 21.12 -33.50 19.34
C PRO A 2 22.13 -33.28 18.20
N THR A 3 22.74 -34.35 17.68
CA THR A 3 23.75 -34.30 16.61
C THR A 3 23.18 -33.88 15.25
N LEU A 4 21.94 -34.29 14.93
CA LEU A 4 21.27 -33.91 13.68
C LEU A 4 20.92 -32.41 13.67
N MET A 5 20.55 -31.84 14.83
CA MET A 5 20.26 -30.43 15.00
C MET A 5 21.52 -29.56 14.90
N LEU A 6 22.65 -30.02 15.44
CA LEU A 6 23.95 -29.34 15.26
C LEU A 6 24.42 -29.37 13.80
N LEU A 7 24.19 -30.48 13.09
CA LEU A 7 24.52 -30.60 11.66
C LEU A 7 23.68 -29.67 10.78
N LEU A 8 22.38 -29.54 11.07
CA LEU A 8 21.50 -28.56 10.42
C LEU A 8 21.91 -27.11 10.69
N CYS A 9 22.37 -26.79 11.91
CA CYS A 9 22.90 -25.46 12.25
C CYS A 9 24.26 -25.15 11.60
N LEU A 10 25.10 -26.15 11.32
CA LEU A 10 26.38 -25.92 10.64
C LEU A 10 26.21 -25.76 9.12
N LEU A 11 25.19 -26.40 8.54
CA LEU A 11 24.81 -26.25 7.13
C LEU A 11 24.20 -24.87 6.82
N SER A 12 23.62 -24.18 7.81
CA SER A 12 23.12 -22.81 7.64
C SER A 12 24.19 -21.72 7.76
N LEU A 13 25.39 -22.05 8.26
CA LEU A 13 26.49 -21.08 8.41
C LEU A 13 27.43 -20.99 7.20
N THR A 14 27.28 -21.85 6.20
CA THR A 14 28.11 -21.86 4.98
C THR A 14 27.27 -21.99 3.72
N GLY A 15 26.35 -21.04 3.51
CA GLY A 15 25.44 -21.09 2.37
C GLY A 15 24.92 -19.73 1.95
N SER A 16 25.74 -19.02 1.16
CA SER A 16 25.38 -17.89 0.31
C SER A 16 25.23 -16.53 1.00
N SER A 17 26.25 -15.70 0.78
CA SER A 17 26.21 -14.23 0.82
C SER A 17 24.84 -13.68 0.41
N PHE A 18 24.08 -13.21 1.39
CA PHE A 18 22.82 -12.50 1.18
C PHE A 18 23.15 -11.11 0.62
N SER A 19 23.20 -11.05 -0.70
CA SER A 19 22.89 -9.90 -1.56
C SER A 19 22.97 -8.51 -0.91
N SER A 20 24.11 -7.84 -1.06
CA SER A 20 24.20 -6.37 -0.97
C SER A 20 23.40 -5.65 -2.07
N ALA A 21 22.74 -6.36 -2.99
CA ALA A 21 21.89 -5.76 -4.01
C ALA A 21 20.45 -5.49 -3.52
N SER A 22 20.00 -6.04 -2.38
CA SER A 22 18.64 -5.77 -1.89
C SER A 22 18.52 -4.41 -1.20
N GLU A 23 19.61 -3.92 -0.59
CA GLU A 23 19.64 -2.64 0.12
C GLU A 23 19.55 -1.44 -0.85
N ASP A 24 20.21 -1.53 -2.01
CA ASP A 24 20.15 -0.49 -3.06
C ASP A 24 18.75 -0.38 -3.69
N ASN A 25 18.06 -1.50 -3.85
CA ASN A 25 16.72 -1.52 -4.43
C ASN A 25 15.67 -0.89 -3.50
N CYS A 26 15.74 -1.13 -2.19
CA CYS A 26 14.86 -0.49 -1.21
C CYS A 26 15.14 1.01 -1.04
N LYS A 27 16.41 1.43 -1.04
CA LYS A 27 16.77 2.86 -1.01
C LYS A 27 16.31 3.58 -2.27
N THR A 28 16.50 2.98 -3.44
CA THR A 28 16.03 3.51 -4.72
C THR A 28 14.50 3.63 -4.73
N PHE A 29 13.78 2.64 -4.19
CA PHE A 29 12.32 2.70 -4.07
C PHE A 29 11.87 3.89 -3.21
N SER A 30 12.43 4.10 -2.03
CA SER A 30 12.08 5.23 -1.16
C SER A 30 12.33 6.60 -1.81
N ILE A 31 13.41 6.72 -2.60
CA ILE A 31 13.75 7.96 -3.33
C ILE A 31 12.80 8.17 -4.53
N THR A 32 12.42 7.09 -5.20
CA THR A 32 11.63 7.16 -6.45
C THR A 32 10.13 7.27 -6.17
N LEU A 33 9.66 6.73 -5.06
CA LEU A 33 8.24 6.63 -4.75
C LEU A 33 7.52 7.99 -4.63
N PRO A 34 8.10 9.06 -4.06
CA PRO A 34 7.49 10.39 -4.12
C PRO A 34 7.28 10.89 -5.56
N ASN A 35 8.22 10.61 -6.47
CA ASN A 35 8.08 10.97 -7.88
C ASN A 35 6.97 10.13 -8.55
N MET A 36 6.91 8.82 -8.28
CA MET A 36 5.83 7.95 -8.77
C MET A 36 4.45 8.41 -8.26
N LEU A 37 4.32 8.85 -7.01
CA LEU A 37 3.06 9.40 -6.50
C LEU A 37 2.68 10.72 -7.18
N ARG A 38 3.66 11.58 -7.48
CA ARG A 38 3.41 12.82 -8.24
C ARG A 38 2.93 12.52 -9.66
N GLU A 39 3.54 11.54 -10.34
CA GLU A 39 3.10 11.08 -11.65
C GLU A 39 1.70 10.47 -11.60
N LEU A 40 1.42 9.64 -10.58
CA LEU A 40 0.11 9.05 -10.35
C LEU A 40 -0.97 10.12 -10.13
N ARG A 41 -0.68 11.14 -9.32
CA ARG A 41 -1.57 12.29 -9.07
C ARG A 41 -1.83 13.07 -10.35
N THR A 42 -0.79 13.27 -11.16
CA THR A 42 -0.90 13.94 -12.47
C THR A 42 -1.80 13.14 -13.41
N ALA A 43 -1.57 11.83 -13.52
CA ALA A 43 -2.41 10.94 -14.33
C ALA A 43 -3.88 10.96 -13.86
N PHE A 44 -4.12 10.87 -12.55
CA PHE A 44 -5.47 10.90 -12.00
C PHE A 44 -6.18 12.24 -12.22
N SER A 45 -5.45 13.37 -12.19
CA SER A 45 -6.05 14.70 -12.41
C SER A 45 -6.83 14.82 -13.72
N SER A 46 -6.41 14.08 -14.76
CA SER A 46 -7.06 14.06 -16.08
C SER A 46 -8.46 13.43 -16.07
N VAL A 47 -8.75 12.53 -15.11
CA VAL A 47 -10.02 11.80 -15.01
C VAL A 47 -10.82 12.16 -13.75
N LYS A 48 -10.23 12.93 -12.83
CA LYS A 48 -10.82 13.29 -11.52
C LYS A 48 -12.25 13.80 -11.62
N ILE A 49 -12.48 14.78 -12.49
CA ILE A 49 -13.81 15.41 -12.65
C ILE A 49 -14.86 14.38 -13.08
N TYR A 50 -14.51 13.50 -14.01
CA TYR A 50 -15.44 12.48 -14.50
C TYR A 50 -15.90 11.55 -13.37
N PHE A 51 -14.97 11.02 -12.58
CA PHE A 51 -15.32 10.09 -11.51
C PHE A 51 -16.01 10.78 -10.34
N GLN A 52 -15.58 11.99 -9.95
CA GLN A 52 -16.22 12.75 -8.88
C GLN A 52 -17.65 13.20 -9.23
N MET A 53 -17.92 13.53 -10.49
CA MET A 53 -19.28 13.85 -10.94
C MET A 53 -20.20 12.63 -10.99
N ARG A 54 -19.63 11.44 -11.20
CA ARG A 54 -20.36 10.17 -11.27
C ARG A 54 -20.52 9.49 -9.91
N ASP A 55 -19.70 9.84 -8.93
CA ASP A 55 -19.86 9.39 -7.55
C ASP A 55 -21.11 10.02 -6.92
N LYS A 56 -22.13 9.20 -6.70
CA LYS A 56 -23.41 9.61 -6.11
C LYS A 56 -23.46 9.39 -4.59
N LEU A 57 -22.39 8.88 -3.99
CA LEU A 57 -22.38 8.45 -2.59
C LEU A 57 -21.65 9.47 -1.74
N GLU A 58 -22.34 10.01 -0.73
CA GLU A 58 -21.75 10.97 0.21
C GLU A 58 -20.80 10.32 1.21
N THR A 59 -21.01 9.04 1.54
CA THR A 59 -20.15 8.28 2.45
C THR A 59 -18.83 7.94 1.78
N LYS A 60 -17.73 7.94 2.52
CA LYS A 60 -16.40 7.57 1.98
C LYS A 60 -16.23 6.05 1.99
N LEU A 61 -15.71 5.50 0.89
CA LEU A 61 -15.21 4.13 0.80
C LEU A 61 -13.80 4.04 1.37
N ILE A 62 -13.00 5.09 1.14
CA ILE A 62 -11.63 5.23 1.66
C ILE A 62 -11.63 6.26 2.79
N ASP A 63 -11.46 5.82 4.03
CA ASP A 63 -11.49 6.68 5.23
C ASP A 63 -10.19 6.62 6.05
N LYS A 64 -10.14 7.41 7.15
CA LYS A 64 -8.96 7.52 8.02
C LYS A 64 -8.56 6.20 8.69
N SER A 65 -9.43 5.19 8.75
CA SER A 65 -9.04 3.87 9.27
C SER A 65 -8.00 3.21 8.38
N LEU A 66 -8.07 3.40 7.06
CA LEU A 66 -7.08 2.87 6.13
C LEU A 66 -5.72 3.54 6.31
N LEU A 67 -5.68 4.85 6.53
CA LEU A 67 -4.44 5.57 6.84
C LEU A 67 -3.76 5.02 8.10
N LYS A 68 -4.55 4.78 9.16
CA LYS A 68 -4.01 4.20 10.41
C LYS A 68 -3.41 2.81 10.16
N GLU A 69 -4.08 2.00 9.33
CA GLU A 69 -3.57 0.70 8.94
C GLU A 69 -2.28 0.81 8.14
N LEU A 70 -2.21 1.71 7.15
CA LEU A 70 -1.01 1.98 6.35
C LEU A 70 0.19 2.41 7.21
N LYS A 71 -0.05 3.27 8.21
CA LYS A 71 0.98 3.69 9.17
C LYS A 71 1.48 2.55 10.05
N HIS A 72 0.61 1.59 10.39
CA HIS A 72 1.01 0.43 11.17
C HIS A 72 1.79 -0.58 10.32
N ARG A 73 1.39 -0.79 9.06
CA ARG A 73 2.04 -1.68 8.10
C ARG A 73 1.98 -1.09 6.70
N PHE A 74 3.14 -0.88 6.09
CA PHE A 74 3.20 -0.46 4.69
C PHE A 74 2.57 -1.52 3.79
N LEU A 75 1.59 -1.13 2.98
CA LEU A 75 0.89 -2.01 2.02
C LEU A 75 0.38 -3.32 2.66
N PRO A 76 -0.60 -3.22 3.57
CA PRO A 76 -1.11 -4.37 4.31
C PRO A 76 -1.72 -5.41 3.36
N CYS A 77 -1.41 -6.69 3.56
CA CYS A 77 -2.05 -7.76 2.81
C CYS A 77 -3.55 -7.80 3.13
N GLU A 78 -4.40 -7.93 2.11
CA GLU A 78 -5.85 -7.99 2.27
C GLU A 78 -6.28 -9.02 3.33
N GLU A 79 -5.75 -10.24 3.27
CA GLU A 79 -6.14 -11.32 4.19
C GLU A 79 -5.80 -11.02 5.66
N LYS A 80 -4.84 -10.12 5.90
CA LYS A 80 -4.32 -9.79 7.23
C LYS A 80 -4.91 -8.50 7.81
N SER A 81 -5.55 -7.68 6.98
CA SER A 81 -6.11 -6.39 7.40
C SER A 81 -7.63 -6.40 7.41
N ARG A 82 -8.21 -6.20 8.60
CA ARG A 82 -9.67 -6.06 8.73
C ARG A 82 -10.19 -4.84 7.95
N VAL A 83 -9.41 -3.75 7.92
CA VAL A 83 -9.77 -2.52 7.21
C VAL A 83 -9.79 -2.76 5.71
N VAL A 84 -8.76 -3.40 5.13
CA VAL A 84 -8.75 -3.70 3.69
C VAL A 84 -9.86 -4.66 3.31
N LYS A 85 -10.15 -5.68 4.14
CA LYS A 85 -11.31 -6.57 3.92
C LYS A 85 -12.63 -5.81 3.91
N GLN A 86 -12.81 -4.89 4.85
CA GLN A 86 -14.02 -4.08 4.92
C GLN A 86 -14.17 -3.20 3.68
N VAL A 87 -13.12 -2.47 3.27
CA VAL A 87 -13.12 -1.68 2.03
C VAL A 87 -13.49 -2.55 0.83
N LYS A 88 -12.91 -3.76 0.71
CA LYS A 88 -13.24 -4.68 -0.37
C LYS A 88 -14.69 -5.19 -0.33
N SER A 89 -15.23 -5.49 0.86
CA SER A 89 -16.63 -5.90 1.01
C SER A 89 -17.56 -4.79 0.56
N THR A 90 -17.36 -3.58 1.10
CA THR A 90 -18.16 -2.39 0.73
C THR A 90 -18.07 -2.13 -0.77
N TYR A 91 -16.87 -2.16 -1.35
CA TYR A 91 -16.69 -1.99 -2.80
C TYR A 91 -17.53 -2.99 -3.62
N LYS A 92 -17.51 -4.27 -3.23
CA LYS A 92 -18.30 -5.32 -3.92
C LYS A 92 -19.80 -5.10 -3.78
N GLU A 93 -20.26 -4.66 -2.61
CA GLU A 93 -21.67 -4.35 -2.35
C GLU A 93 -22.17 -3.17 -3.18
N LEU A 94 -21.31 -2.20 -3.51
CA LEU A 94 -21.63 -1.06 -4.35
C LEU A 94 -21.79 -1.40 -5.85
N ARG A 95 -21.41 -2.61 -6.27
CA ARG A 95 -21.52 -3.08 -7.67
C ARG A 95 -20.92 -2.07 -8.66
N GLU A 96 -21.68 -1.66 -9.69
CA GLU A 96 -21.28 -0.67 -10.69
C GLU A 96 -20.91 0.70 -10.08
N GLN A 97 -21.49 1.07 -8.94
CA GLN A 97 -21.13 2.31 -8.24
C GLN A 97 -19.78 2.21 -7.53
N GLY A 98 -19.29 0.99 -7.25
CA GLY A 98 -18.01 0.77 -6.58
C GLY A 98 -16.84 1.40 -7.34
N VAL A 99 -16.82 1.29 -8.66
CA VAL A 99 -15.78 1.89 -9.52
C VAL A 99 -15.78 3.41 -9.40
N TYR A 100 -16.95 4.04 -9.58
CA TYR A 100 -17.07 5.50 -9.47
C TYR A 100 -16.71 5.99 -8.09
N LYS A 101 -17.08 5.23 -7.06
CA LYS A 101 -16.76 5.57 -5.68
C LYS A 101 -15.27 5.47 -5.39
N ALA A 102 -14.64 4.35 -5.72
CA ALA A 102 -13.22 4.14 -5.49
C ALA A 102 -12.37 5.18 -6.23
N MET A 103 -12.75 5.51 -7.48
CA MET A 103 -12.07 6.53 -8.27
C MET A 103 -12.39 7.95 -7.79
N GLY A 104 -13.60 8.22 -7.29
CA GLY A 104 -13.98 9.50 -6.68
C GLY A 104 -13.19 9.80 -5.41
N ASP A 105 -12.95 8.76 -4.60
CA ASP A 105 -12.13 8.81 -3.38
C ASP A 105 -10.62 8.69 -3.65
N PHE A 106 -10.17 8.51 -4.89
CA PHE A 106 -8.77 8.18 -5.19
C PHE A 106 -7.78 9.30 -4.80
N ASP A 107 -8.20 10.57 -4.85
CA ASP A 107 -7.40 11.70 -4.34
C ASP A 107 -7.10 11.56 -2.84
N ILE A 108 -8.08 11.05 -2.06
CA ILE A 108 -7.93 10.80 -0.62
C ILE A 108 -6.91 9.67 -0.41
N PHE A 109 -6.97 8.62 -1.23
CA PHE A 109 -6.01 7.53 -1.17
C PHE A 109 -4.57 8.01 -1.45
N ILE A 110 -4.36 8.85 -2.49
CA ILE A 110 -3.05 9.44 -2.78
C ILE A 110 -2.55 10.27 -1.59
N ASN A 111 -3.41 11.10 -0.98
CA ASN A 111 -3.04 11.88 0.21
C ASN A 111 -2.58 10.98 1.37
N TYR A 112 -3.22 9.83 1.58
CA TYR A 112 -2.81 8.88 2.62
C TYR A 112 -1.46 8.24 2.34
N MET A 113 -1.16 7.93 1.07
CA MET A 113 0.14 7.43 0.66
C MET A 113 1.24 8.49 0.87
N GLU A 114 0.98 9.75 0.51
CA GLU A 114 1.92 10.85 0.73
C GLU A 114 2.18 11.11 2.23
N GLU A 115 1.13 11.07 3.06
CA GLU A 115 1.24 11.21 4.51
C GLU A 115 2.07 10.07 5.11
N TYR A 116 1.84 8.83 4.67
CA TYR A 116 2.65 7.67 5.05
C TYR A 116 4.13 7.89 4.71
N LEU A 117 4.43 8.33 3.48
CA LEU A 117 5.82 8.53 3.06
C LEU A 117 6.51 9.66 3.81
N THR A 118 5.79 10.75 4.08
CA THR A 118 6.32 11.86 4.87
C THR A 118 6.76 11.40 6.26
N MET A 119 6.05 10.43 6.85
CA MET A 119 6.38 9.86 8.16
C MET A 119 7.64 8.96 8.14
N HIS A 120 7.95 8.33 6.99
CA HIS A 120 8.99 7.31 6.88
C HIS A 120 10.26 7.76 6.13
N ILE A 121 10.19 8.79 5.29
CA ILE A 121 11.34 9.33 4.57
C ILE A 121 12.06 10.41 5.39
N ASN A 122 11.35 11.11 6.29
CA ASN A 122 11.91 12.21 7.10
C ASN A 122 12.43 11.76 8.49
N ASN A 123 12.49 10.45 8.76
CA ASN A 123 13.06 9.85 9.97
C ASN A 123 14.29 9.02 9.63
#